data_AF-A0A959QR38-F1
#
_entry.id   AF-A0A959QR38-F1
#
_cell.length_a   1.000
_cell.length_b   1.000
_cell.length_c   1.000
_cell.angle_alpha   90.00
_cell.angle_beta   90.00
_cell.angle_gamma   90.00
#
_symmetry.space_group_name_H-M   'P 1'
#
loop_
_entity.id
_entity.type
_entity.pdbx_description
1 polymer ?
#
loop_
_entity_poly.entity_id
_entity_poly.type
_entity_poly.pdbx_seq_one_letter_code
_entity_poly.pdbx_strand_id
1 'polypeptide(L)'
;VSVSQVALLLLVMVAVTGAWFGYETWKNGPWFVPEFVRYQYRLFSTPDAGHAGFPGYHFVVLLVGCFPLSLFAIAEMARRKGERTFHEADYRRWMLILFWVVLILFTIVKSKIVHYSSMCYFPMSYLAALYLHRLWQGDAKAGLALRIGLGVIGGLFVLITVALPIAGMDIDSIRPLFAQDPFAMANLDADVTWTGCEML
;
A
#
# COMPACT_ATOMS: atom_id res chain seq x y z
N VAL A 1 26.05 -16.85 1.59
CA VAL A 1 25.29 -17.49 0.50
C VAL A 1 26.28 -18.11 -0.48
N SER A 2 26.19 -19.41 -0.78
CA SER A 2 27.07 -20.08 -1.75
C SER A 2 26.52 -20.02 -3.17
N VAL A 3 27.38 -20.18 -4.18
CA VAL A 3 26.97 -20.26 -5.60
C VAL A 3 25.95 -21.38 -5.82
N SER A 4 26.16 -22.53 -5.16
CA SER A 4 25.25 -23.68 -5.23
C SER A 4 23.84 -23.35 -4.71
N GLN A 5 23.73 -22.54 -3.65
CA GLN A 5 22.43 -22.12 -3.11
C GLN A 5 21.69 -21.20 -4.09
N VAL A 6 22.39 -20.25 -4.72
CA VAL A 6 21.81 -19.36 -5.73
C VAL A 6 21.37 -20.15 -6.96
N ALA A 7 22.22 -21.06 -7.44
CA ALA A 7 21.90 -21.92 -8.59
C ALA A 7 20.68 -22.79 -8.30
N LEU A 8 20.58 -23.40 -7.12
CA LEU A 8 19.42 -24.18 -6.72
C LEU A 8 18.15 -23.31 -6.67
N LEU A 9 18.23 -22.10 -6.10
CA LEU A 9 17.09 -21.18 -6.07
C LEU A 9 16.61 -20.84 -7.50
N LEU A 10 17.53 -20.47 -8.39
CA LEU A 10 17.21 -20.13 -9.78
C LEU A 10 16.60 -21.34 -10.51
N LEU A 11 17.16 -22.53 -10.31
CA LEU A 11 16.64 -23.76 -10.89
C LEU A 11 15.19 -24.00 -10.45
N VAL A 12 14.90 -23.88 -9.16
CA VAL A 12 13.54 -24.05 -8.62
C VAL A 12 12.60 -22.99 -9.18
N MET A 13 13.01 -21.72 -9.22
CA MET A 13 12.19 -20.64 -9.79
C MET A 13 11.85 -20.89 -11.26
N VAL A 14 12.83 -21.29 -12.07
CA VAL A 14 12.62 -21.61 -13.49
C VAL A 14 11.77 -22.86 -13.64
N ALA A 15 11.98 -23.90 -12.83
CA ALA A 15 11.20 -25.13 -12.90
C ALA A 15 9.72 -24.89 -12.57
N VAL A 16 9.44 -24.17 -11.49
CA VAL A 16 8.05 -23.86 -11.08
C VAL A 16 7.35 -22.98 -12.11
N THR A 17 8.00 -21.91 -12.55
CA THR A 17 7.43 -21.00 -13.56
C THR A 17 7.27 -21.72 -14.89
N GLY A 18 8.32 -22.42 -15.33
CA GLY A 18 8.37 -23.17 -16.58
C GLY A 18 7.35 -24.31 -16.65
N ALA A 19 6.99 -24.93 -15.52
CA ALA A 19 5.95 -25.97 -15.50
C ALA A 19 4.60 -25.42 -15.98
N TRP A 20 4.19 -24.25 -15.48
CA TRP A 20 2.93 -23.62 -15.89
C TRP A 20 3.01 -23.02 -17.29
N PHE A 21 3.99 -22.16 -17.54
CA PHE A 21 4.16 -21.49 -18.85
C PHE A 21 4.42 -22.50 -19.97
N GLY A 22 5.19 -23.56 -19.70
CA GLY A 22 5.47 -24.63 -20.65
C GLY A 22 4.24 -25.46 -20.99
N TYR A 23 3.44 -25.85 -19.99
CA TYR A 23 2.18 -26.57 -20.21
C TYR A 23 1.19 -25.73 -21.04
N GLU A 24 1.00 -24.46 -20.67
CA GLU A 24 0.12 -23.53 -21.40
C GLU A 24 0.58 -23.35 -22.85
N THR A 25 1.90 -23.15 -23.06
CA THR A 25 2.48 -23.01 -24.40
C THR A 25 2.28 -24.25 -25.25
N TRP A 26 2.46 -25.44 -24.68
CA TRP A 26 2.29 -26.70 -25.40
C TRP A 26 0.83 -26.95 -25.78
N LYS A 27 -0.11 -26.64 -24.88
CA LYS A 27 -1.54 -26.91 -25.08
C LYS A 27 -2.24 -25.88 -25.94
N ASN A 28 -1.99 -24.59 -25.69
CA ASN A 28 -2.74 -23.47 -26.27
C ASN A 28 -1.92 -22.62 -27.24
N GLY A 29 -0.64 -22.97 -27.44
CA GLY A 29 0.29 -22.24 -28.30
C GLY A 29 1.01 -21.08 -27.60
N PRO A 30 2.06 -20.51 -28.21
CA PRO A 30 2.92 -19.51 -27.57
C PRO A 30 2.33 -18.11 -27.51
N TRP A 31 1.12 -17.87 -28.06
CA TRP A 31 0.56 -16.53 -28.27
C TRP A 31 0.37 -15.73 -26.97
N PHE A 32 0.12 -16.39 -25.84
CA PHE A 32 -0.13 -15.70 -24.57
C PHE A 32 1.14 -15.04 -24.00
N VAL A 33 2.34 -15.56 -24.32
CA VAL A 33 3.62 -15.02 -23.83
C VAL A 33 3.86 -13.59 -24.35
N PRO A 34 3.79 -13.29 -25.66
CA PRO A 34 3.92 -11.93 -26.15
C PRO A 34 2.77 -11.03 -25.69
N GLU A 35 1.53 -11.54 -25.56
CA GLU A 35 0.43 -10.73 -25.00
C GLU A 35 0.65 -10.37 -23.54
N PHE A 36 1.15 -11.29 -22.72
CA PHE A 36 1.52 -11.02 -21.33
C PHE A 36 2.57 -9.90 -21.25
N VAL A 37 3.63 -9.97 -22.05
CA VAL A 37 4.68 -8.94 -22.09
C VAL A 37 4.11 -7.59 -22.56
N ARG A 38 3.27 -7.59 -23.60
CA ARG A 38 2.60 -6.38 -24.11
C ARG A 38 1.72 -5.74 -23.04
N TYR A 39 0.98 -6.56 -22.28
CA TYR A 39 0.15 -6.10 -21.19
C TYR A 39 0.96 -5.45 -20.07
N GLN A 40 2.07 -6.06 -19.65
CA GLN A 40 2.98 -5.46 -18.65
C GLN A 40 3.54 -4.12 -19.12
N TYR A 41 3.96 -4.04 -20.38
CA TYR A 41 4.45 -2.78 -20.96
C TYR A 41 3.35 -1.70 -20.99
N ARG A 42 2.12 -2.07 -21.33
CA ARG A 42 0.96 -1.17 -21.33
C ARG A 42 0.66 -0.65 -19.92
N LEU A 43 0.59 -1.52 -18.92
CA LEU A 43 0.40 -1.11 -17.51
C LEU A 43 1.49 -0.12 -17.06
N PHE A 44 2.74 -0.38 -17.45
CA PHE A 44 3.86 0.47 -17.15
C PHE A 44 3.76 1.85 -17.83
N SER A 45 3.36 1.89 -19.11
CA SER A 45 3.55 3.06 -19.99
C SER A 45 2.29 3.91 -20.20
N THR A 46 1.10 3.36 -19.94
CA THR A 46 -0.17 4.05 -20.16
C THR A 46 -1.08 3.88 -18.93
N PRO A 47 -1.85 4.92 -18.56
CA PRO A 47 -2.91 4.75 -17.58
C PRO A 47 -3.98 3.79 -18.09
N ASP A 48 -4.25 2.72 -17.34
CA ASP A 48 -5.36 1.82 -17.63
C ASP A 48 -6.64 2.30 -16.91
N ALA A 49 -7.79 2.13 -17.55
CA ALA A 49 -9.13 2.33 -16.96
C ALA A 49 -9.35 3.60 -16.09
N GLY A 50 -8.77 4.74 -16.44
CA GLY A 50 -8.91 5.98 -15.66
C GLY A 50 -8.06 6.02 -14.37
N HIS A 51 -7.24 5.01 -14.10
CA HIS A 51 -6.33 4.92 -12.96
C HIS A 51 -4.99 5.60 -13.21
N ALA A 52 -5.00 6.81 -13.79
CA ALA A 52 -3.77 7.59 -13.95
C ALA A 52 -3.17 8.02 -12.59
N GLY A 53 -4.05 8.29 -11.62
CA GLY A 53 -3.70 8.85 -10.32
C GLY A 53 -2.98 10.20 -10.44
N PHE A 54 -2.39 10.67 -9.34
CA PHE A 54 -1.60 11.91 -9.28
C PHE A 54 -0.15 11.61 -8.88
N PRO A 55 0.81 12.52 -9.12
CA PRO A 55 2.17 12.39 -8.62
C PRO A 55 2.18 12.28 -7.09
N GLY A 56 2.74 11.19 -6.54
CA GLY A 56 2.70 10.94 -5.09
C GLY A 56 1.51 10.13 -4.60
N TYR A 57 0.66 9.61 -5.49
CA TYR A 57 -0.49 8.76 -5.15
C TYR A 57 -0.15 7.67 -4.12
N HIS A 58 0.90 6.88 -4.36
CA HIS A 58 1.29 5.81 -3.46
C HIS A 58 1.86 6.30 -2.12
N PHE A 59 2.42 7.52 -2.06
CA PHE A 59 2.82 8.12 -0.78
C PHE A 59 1.60 8.43 0.08
N VAL A 60 0.55 8.99 -0.51
CA VAL A 60 -0.70 9.28 0.20
C VAL A 60 -1.40 7.99 0.62
N VAL A 61 -1.49 7.01 -0.29
CA VAL A 61 -2.09 5.70 0.00
C VAL A 61 -1.37 5.02 1.16
N LEU A 62 -0.04 5.00 1.18
CA LEU A 62 0.72 4.38 2.27
C LEU A 62 0.66 5.21 3.57
N LEU A 63 0.67 6.54 3.48
CA LEU A 63 0.61 7.40 4.67
C LEU A 63 -0.74 7.29 5.37
N VAL A 64 -1.84 7.41 4.63
CA VAL A 64 -3.20 7.41 5.18
C VAL A 64 -3.73 6.00 5.31
N GLY A 65 -3.63 5.18 4.25
CA GLY A 65 -4.18 3.83 4.23
C GLY A 65 -3.46 2.83 5.14
N CYS A 66 -2.20 3.11 5.53
CA CYS A 66 -1.49 2.33 6.54
C CYS A 66 -1.35 3.06 7.88
N PHE A 67 -2.10 4.14 8.13
CA PHE A 67 -2.15 4.76 9.45
C PHE A 67 -2.67 3.75 10.50
N PRO A 68 -2.15 3.73 11.75
CA PRO A 68 -1.08 4.58 12.30
C PRO A 68 0.34 4.07 12.04
N LEU A 69 0.46 2.86 11.50
CA LEU A 69 1.70 2.14 11.26
C LEU A 69 2.66 2.93 10.36
N SER A 70 2.13 3.66 9.37
CA SER A 70 2.89 4.55 8.51
C SER A 70 3.73 5.58 9.25
N LEU A 71 3.19 6.21 10.29
CA LEU A 71 3.89 7.24 11.05
C LEU A 71 5.02 6.68 11.92
N PHE A 72 4.81 5.50 12.52
CA PHE A 72 5.86 4.81 13.27
C PHE A 72 6.96 4.31 12.33
N ALA A 73 6.62 3.82 11.14
CA ALA A 73 7.60 3.43 10.13
C ALA A 73 8.45 4.62 9.68
N ILE A 74 7.82 5.77 9.39
CA ILE A 74 8.53 7.02 9.04
C ILE A 74 9.43 7.46 10.19
N ALA A 75 8.97 7.35 11.44
CA ALA A 75 9.78 7.69 12.60
C ALA A 75 11.03 6.79 12.72
N GLU A 76 10.94 5.49 12.40
CA GLU A 76 12.11 4.60 12.32
C GLU A 76 13.03 4.95 11.15
N MET A 77 12.48 5.28 9.99
CA MET A 77 13.26 5.67 8.80
C MET A 77 14.08 6.93 9.05
N ALA A 78 13.51 7.90 9.79
CA ALA A 78 14.18 9.17 10.13
C ALA A 78 15.32 9.00 11.15
N ARG A 79 15.42 7.86 11.83
CA ARG A 79 16.50 7.60 12.79
C ARG A 79 17.81 7.30 12.07
N ARG A 80 18.88 7.95 12.54
CA ARG A 80 20.25 7.74 12.07
C ARG A 80 21.00 6.61 12.77
N LYS A 81 20.62 6.28 14.02
CA LYS A 81 21.26 5.26 14.86
C LYS A 81 20.26 4.63 15.82
N GLY A 82 20.39 3.33 16.05
CA GLY A 82 19.68 2.61 17.11
C GLY A 82 19.89 1.10 17.10
N GLU A 83 20.52 0.55 16.07
CA GLU A 83 20.58 -0.90 15.90
C GLU A 83 21.40 -1.57 16.98
N ARG A 84 20.76 -2.50 17.71
CA ARG A 84 21.40 -3.18 18.85
C ARG A 84 22.33 -4.31 18.42
N THR A 85 22.03 -4.90 17.27
CA THR A 85 22.77 -6.04 16.71
C THR A 85 23.04 -5.84 15.22
N PHE A 86 24.06 -6.52 14.72
CA PHE A 86 24.34 -6.56 13.28
C PHE A 86 23.15 -7.10 12.47
N HIS A 87 22.49 -8.15 12.97
CA HIS A 87 21.33 -8.73 12.31
C HIS A 87 20.17 -7.74 12.19
N GLU A 88 19.86 -7.02 13.27
CA GLU A 88 18.81 -5.99 13.25
C GLU A 88 19.11 -4.90 12.22
N ALA A 89 20.38 -4.47 12.12
CA ALA A 89 20.81 -3.50 11.13
C ALA A 89 20.68 -4.02 9.69
N ASP A 90 21.05 -5.28 9.46
CA ASP A 90 20.92 -5.91 8.15
C ASP A 90 19.44 -6.03 7.76
N TYR A 91 18.58 -6.60 8.61
CA TYR A 91 17.14 -6.73 8.35
C TYR A 91 16.47 -5.37 8.13
N ARG A 92 16.79 -4.36 8.95
CA ARG A 92 16.30 -2.99 8.74
C ARG A 92 16.70 -2.46 7.37
N ARG A 93 17.95 -2.68 6.94
CA ARG A 93 18.43 -2.28 5.62
C ARG A 93 17.68 -3.00 4.50
N TRP A 94 17.44 -4.31 4.61
CA TRP A 94 16.64 -5.06 3.64
C TRP A 94 15.21 -4.51 3.52
N MET A 95 14.56 -4.21 4.65
CA MET A 95 13.21 -3.64 4.63
C MET A 95 13.17 -2.23 4.02
N LEU A 96 14.17 -1.39 4.29
CA LEU A 96 14.30 -0.08 3.65
C LEU A 96 14.49 -0.20 2.13
N ILE A 97 15.35 -1.11 1.67
CA ILE A 97 15.56 -1.36 0.25
C ILE A 97 14.25 -1.83 -0.39
N LEU A 98 13.59 -2.82 0.19
CA LEU A 98 12.31 -3.35 -0.31
C LEU A 98 11.25 -2.24 -0.41
N PHE A 99 11.08 -1.44 0.65
CA PHE A 99 10.15 -0.33 0.68
C PHE A 99 10.41 0.67 -0.44
N TRP A 100 11.64 1.18 -0.56
CA TRP A 100 11.97 2.22 -1.54
C TRP A 100 11.94 1.71 -2.97
N VAL A 101 12.39 0.48 -3.23
CA VAL A 101 12.33 -0.13 -4.57
C VAL A 101 10.88 -0.24 -5.04
N VAL A 102 9.99 -0.79 -4.20
CA VAL A 102 8.57 -0.94 -4.52
C VAL A 102 7.90 0.42 -4.69
N LEU A 103 8.12 1.35 -3.76
CA LEU A 103 7.51 2.67 -3.81
C LEU A 103 7.93 3.47 -5.04
N ILE A 104 9.23 3.46 -5.38
CA ILE A 104 9.75 4.16 -6.55
C ILE A 104 9.21 3.52 -7.84
N LEU A 105 9.22 2.19 -7.94
CA LEU A 105 8.69 1.47 -9.10
C LEU A 105 7.25 1.90 -9.38
N PHE A 106 6.37 1.83 -8.39
CA PHE A 106 4.95 2.17 -8.56
C PHE A 106 4.68 3.68 -8.62
N THR A 107 5.64 4.52 -8.22
CA THR A 107 5.57 5.96 -8.49
C THR A 107 5.81 6.26 -9.98
N ILE A 108 6.67 5.49 -10.64
CA ILE A 108 7.01 5.67 -12.06
C ILE A 108 5.95 5.06 -12.99
N VAL A 109 5.37 3.91 -12.60
CA VAL A 109 4.30 3.23 -13.36
C VAL A 109 3.12 4.18 -13.59
N LYS A 110 2.58 4.18 -14.82
CA LYS A 110 1.47 5.08 -15.18
C LYS A 110 0.14 4.67 -14.57
N SER A 111 -0.15 3.37 -14.52
CA SER A 111 -1.35 2.83 -13.86
C SER A 111 -1.18 2.77 -12.35
N LYS A 112 -2.04 3.47 -11.60
CA LYS A 112 -1.95 3.59 -10.14
C LYS A 112 -3.23 3.11 -9.48
N ILE A 113 -3.14 1.93 -8.87
CA ILE A 113 -4.23 1.33 -8.09
C ILE A 113 -3.71 1.08 -6.66
N VAL A 114 -4.56 1.31 -5.66
CA VAL A 114 -4.22 1.24 -4.22
C VAL A 114 -3.34 0.05 -3.86
N HIS A 115 -3.66 -1.14 -4.36
CA HIS A 115 -3.00 -2.39 -3.98
C HIS A 115 -1.64 -2.63 -4.66
N TYR A 116 -1.24 -1.84 -5.65
CA TYR A 116 0.04 -2.05 -6.35
C TYR A 116 1.24 -1.86 -5.41
N SER A 117 1.17 -0.88 -4.52
CA SER A 117 2.19 -0.68 -3.48
C SER A 117 1.99 -1.55 -2.23
N SER A 118 1.14 -2.59 -2.27
CA SER A 118 0.86 -3.43 -1.09
C SER A 118 2.08 -4.17 -0.56
N MET A 119 3.08 -4.44 -1.41
CA MET A 119 4.35 -5.01 -0.96
C MET A 119 5.09 -4.09 0.03
N CYS A 120 4.80 -2.79 0.06
CA CYS A 120 5.32 -1.87 1.08
C CYS A 120 4.74 -2.12 2.48
N TYR A 121 3.61 -2.83 2.62
CA TYR A 121 2.99 -3.07 3.93
C TYR A 121 3.90 -3.90 4.84
N PHE A 122 4.61 -4.87 4.28
CA PHE A 122 5.55 -5.72 5.02
C PHE A 122 6.77 -4.97 5.58
N PRO A 123 7.57 -4.23 4.77
CA PRO A 123 8.68 -3.47 5.32
C PRO A 123 8.21 -2.34 6.25
N MET A 124 7.06 -1.71 5.97
CA MET A 124 6.51 -0.69 6.88
C MET A 124 6.13 -1.28 8.23
N SER A 125 5.51 -2.46 8.27
CA SER A 125 5.09 -3.07 9.53
C SER A 125 6.28 -3.50 10.36
N TYR A 126 7.32 -4.03 9.73
CA TYR A 126 8.60 -4.29 10.40
C TYR A 126 9.20 -3.01 11.02
N LEU A 127 9.32 -1.93 10.23
CA LEU A 127 9.92 -0.67 10.69
C LEU A 127 9.11 -0.02 11.83
N ALA A 128 7.79 -0.05 11.72
CA ALA A 128 6.90 0.43 12.77
C ALA A 128 7.03 -0.40 14.06
N ALA A 129 7.03 -1.73 13.96
CA ALA A 129 7.20 -2.62 15.10
C ALA A 129 8.56 -2.40 15.77
N LEU A 130 9.63 -2.20 14.99
CA LEU A 130 10.96 -1.87 15.50
C LEU A 130 10.95 -0.55 16.28
N TYR A 131 10.30 0.50 15.75
CA TYR A 131 10.17 1.78 16.46
C TYR A 131 9.40 1.65 17.77
N LEU A 132 8.26 0.93 17.75
CA LEU A 132 7.43 0.69 18.93
C LEU A 132 8.21 -0.09 20.00
N HIS A 133 8.97 -1.12 19.60
CA HIS A 133 9.82 -1.88 20.51
C HIS A 133 10.86 -0.99 21.20
N ARG A 134 11.45 -0.06 20.46
CA ARG A 134 12.41 0.91 21.00
C ARG A 134 11.75 1.91 21.94
N LEU A 135 10.52 2.36 21.65
CA LEU A 135 9.74 3.19 22.58
C LEU A 135 9.50 2.43 23.89
N TRP A 136 9.11 1.16 23.79
CA TRP A 136 8.86 0.29 24.95
C TRP A 136 10.10 0.11 25.82
N GLN A 137 11.27 -0.03 25.20
CA GLN A 137 12.54 -0.19 25.90
C GLN A 137 13.18 1.13 26.37
N GLY A 138 12.65 2.29 25.96
CA GLY A 138 13.21 3.60 26.29
C GLY A 138 14.35 4.06 25.37
N ASP A 139 14.71 3.29 24.35
CA ASP A 139 15.72 3.60 23.33
C ASP A 139 15.24 4.63 22.28
N ALA A 140 13.95 4.93 22.30
CA ALA A 140 13.31 5.94 21.49
C ALA A 140 12.41 6.80 22.38
N LYS A 141 12.18 8.05 21.94
CA LYS A 141 11.10 8.88 22.47
C LYS A 141 10.22 9.30 21.30
N ALA A 142 8.90 9.29 21.52
CA ALA A 142 7.95 9.78 20.54
C ALA A 142 8.13 11.30 20.41
N GLY A 143 8.78 11.71 19.32
CA GLY A 143 9.05 13.12 19.03
C GLY A 143 7.77 13.90 18.74
N LEU A 144 7.86 15.23 18.77
CA LEU A 144 6.71 16.11 18.55
C LEU A 144 6.04 15.87 17.18
N ALA A 145 6.84 15.68 16.12
CA ALA A 145 6.32 15.40 14.78
C ALA A 145 5.45 14.13 14.71
N LEU A 146 5.86 13.05 15.39
CA LEU A 146 5.08 11.82 15.47
C LEU A 146 3.77 12.04 16.21
N ARG A 147 3.79 12.74 17.35
CA ARG A 147 2.61 13.04 18.15
C ARG A 147 1.61 13.92 17.39
N ILE A 148 2.10 14.98 16.75
CA ILE A 148 1.27 15.85 15.89
C ILE A 148 0.70 15.05 14.73
N GLY A 149 1.52 14.25 14.04
CA GLY A 149 1.06 13.42 12.94
C GLY A 149 -0.05 12.44 13.37
N LEU A 150 0.12 11.78 14.53
CA LEU A 150 -0.89 10.90 15.09
C LEU A 150 -2.20 11.65 15.40
N GLY A 151 -2.10 12.84 16.00
CA GLY A 151 -3.26 13.68 16.30
C GLY A 151 -3.98 14.19 15.06
N VAL A 152 -3.25 14.65 14.05
CA VAL A 152 -3.82 15.20 12.81
C VAL A 152 -4.47 14.11 11.96
N ILE A 153 -3.75 13.03 11.65
CA ILE A 153 -4.31 11.96 10.82
C ILE A 153 -5.38 11.19 11.58
N GLY A 154 -5.15 10.87 12.86
CA GLY A 154 -6.16 10.22 13.70
C GLY A 154 -7.41 11.07 13.88
N GLY A 155 -7.26 12.38 14.08
CA GLY A 155 -8.38 13.33 14.13
C GLY A 155 -9.14 13.39 12.81
N LEU A 156 -8.46 13.33 11.67
CA LEU A 156 -9.10 13.24 10.36
C LEU A 156 -9.90 11.94 10.21
N PHE A 157 -9.37 10.79 10.66
CA PHE A 157 -10.11 9.53 10.66
C PHE A 157 -11.38 9.62 11.51
N VAL A 158 -11.27 10.11 12.75
CA VAL A 158 -12.43 10.31 13.62
C VAL A 158 -13.44 11.24 12.97
N LEU A 159 -12.99 12.37 12.42
CA LEU A 159 -13.86 13.33 11.73
C LEU A 159 -14.60 12.68 10.57
N ILE A 160 -13.91 11.92 9.71
CA ILE A 160 -14.51 11.24 8.55
C ILE A 160 -15.50 10.17 9.02
N THR A 161 -15.12 9.34 9.99
CA THR A 161 -15.97 8.26 10.52
C THR A 161 -17.24 8.81 11.16
N VAL A 162 -17.20 9.97 11.81
CA VAL A 162 -18.39 10.62 12.39
C VAL A 162 -19.19 11.39 11.33
N ALA A 163 -18.53 12.12 10.43
CA ALA A 163 -19.19 12.97 9.45
C ALA A 163 -19.91 12.17 8.35
N LEU A 164 -19.37 11.01 7.93
CA LEU A 164 -19.96 10.21 6.86
C LEU A 164 -21.38 9.70 7.19
N PRO A 165 -21.64 9.09 8.38
CA PRO A 165 -23.00 8.74 8.77
C PRO A 165 -23.94 9.95 8.88
N ILE A 166 -23.47 11.08 9.41
CA ILE A 166 -24.27 12.32 9.49
C ILE A 166 -24.67 12.81 8.10
N ALA A 167 -23.74 12.80 7.15
CA ALA A 167 -24.01 13.14 5.76
C ALA A 167 -24.95 12.12 5.10
N GLY A 168 -24.84 10.83 5.44
CA GLY A 168 -25.72 9.78 4.94
C GLY A 168 -27.16 9.86 5.46
N MET A 169 -27.37 10.36 6.67
CA MET A 169 -28.71 10.63 7.23
C MET A 169 -29.44 11.76 6.50
N ASP A 170 -28.71 12.68 5.87
CA ASP A 170 -29.25 13.75 5.01
C ASP A 170 -28.74 13.57 3.57
N ILE A 171 -29.11 12.44 2.97
CA ILE A 171 -28.60 12.03 1.65
C ILE A 171 -28.96 13.02 0.53
N ASP A 172 -30.08 13.73 0.68
CA ASP A 172 -30.54 14.75 -0.27
C ASP A 172 -29.58 15.95 -0.33
N SER A 173 -28.97 16.33 0.79
CA SER A 173 -27.99 17.43 0.85
C SER A 173 -26.70 17.12 0.08
N ILE A 174 -26.29 15.84 0.03
CA ILE A 174 -25.04 15.40 -0.62
C ILE A 174 -25.26 14.89 -2.04
N ARG A 175 -26.50 14.54 -2.42
CA ARG A 175 -26.87 14.09 -3.77
C ARG A 175 -26.29 14.94 -4.90
N PRO A 176 -26.32 16.30 -4.82
CA PRO A 176 -25.75 17.15 -5.87
C PRO A 176 -24.25 16.95 -6.13
N LEU A 177 -23.49 16.49 -5.13
CA LEU A 177 -22.04 16.24 -5.25
C LEU A 177 -21.73 15.08 -6.19
N PHE A 178 -22.67 14.15 -6.36
CA PHE A 178 -22.51 12.93 -7.16
C PHE A 178 -23.25 12.98 -8.50
N ALA A 179 -23.88 14.10 -8.85
CA ALA A 179 -24.74 14.24 -10.02
C ALA A 179 -24.05 13.91 -11.37
N GLN A 180 -22.71 13.96 -11.42
CA GLN A 180 -21.92 13.64 -12.61
C GLN A 180 -21.61 12.13 -12.75
N ASP A 181 -21.88 11.34 -11.72
CA ASP A 181 -21.58 9.90 -11.68
C ASP A 181 -22.87 9.09 -11.46
N PRO A 182 -23.46 8.53 -12.53
CA PRO A 182 -24.67 7.73 -12.44
C PRO A 182 -24.53 6.51 -11.52
N PHE A 183 -23.33 5.93 -11.43
CA PHE A 183 -23.07 4.78 -10.55
C PHE A 183 -23.07 5.22 -9.09
N ALA A 184 -22.43 6.35 -8.78
CA ALA A 184 -22.48 6.92 -7.44
C ALA A 184 -23.91 7.30 -7.02
N MET A 185 -24.68 7.93 -7.93
CA MET A 185 -26.08 8.28 -7.69
C MET A 185 -26.95 7.07 -7.39
N ALA A 186 -26.78 5.97 -8.14
CA ALA A 186 -27.53 4.74 -7.89
C ALA A 186 -27.21 4.11 -6.51
N ASN A 187 -25.98 4.26 -6.02
CA ASN A 187 -25.63 3.79 -4.68
C ASN A 187 -26.32 4.60 -3.56
N LEU A 188 -26.71 5.85 -3.82
CA LEU A 188 -27.43 6.68 -2.85
C LEU A 188 -28.91 6.26 -2.71
N ASP A 189 -29.46 5.54 -3.68
CA ASP A 189 -30.84 5.02 -3.65
C ASP A 189 -30.94 3.68 -2.88
N ALA A 190 -29.86 3.24 -2.25
CA ALA A 190 -29.86 2.05 -1.41
C ALA A 190 -30.81 2.23 -0.21
N ASP A 191 -31.63 1.20 0.07
CA ASP A 191 -32.52 1.20 1.21
C ASP A 191 -31.72 0.98 2.51
N VAL A 192 -31.46 2.07 3.23
CA VAL A 192 -30.67 2.08 4.48
C VAL A 192 -31.51 2.65 5.60
N THR A 193 -31.60 1.91 6.72
CA THR A 193 -32.23 2.40 7.95
C THR A 193 -31.16 3.00 8.86
N TRP A 194 -31.21 4.31 9.08
CA TRP A 194 -30.30 5.00 9.99
C TRP A 194 -30.82 4.97 11.43
N THR A 195 -29.98 4.57 12.36
CA THR A 195 -30.32 4.49 13.80
C THR A 195 -29.64 5.56 14.65
N GLY A 196 -28.63 6.24 14.10
CA GLY A 196 -27.76 7.18 14.80
C GLY A 196 -26.62 6.50 15.58
N CYS A 197 -26.67 5.18 15.76
CA CYS A 197 -25.59 4.40 16.39
C CYS A 197 -24.40 4.19 15.46
N GLU A 198 -24.55 4.47 14.16
CA GLU A 198 -23.48 4.30 13.16
C GLU A 198 -22.28 5.24 13.39
N MET A 199 -22.42 6.22 14.29
CA MET A 199 -21.38 7.17 14.69
C MET A 199 -20.53 6.71 15.89
N LEU A 200 -20.89 5.61 16.57
CA LEU A 200 -20.20 5.06 17.74
C LEU A 200 -19.13 4.04 17.36
#